data_AF-A0A818LK00-F1
#
_entry.id   AF-A0A818LK00-F1
#
_cell.length_a   1.000
_cell.length_b   1.000
_cell.length_c   1.000
_cell.angle_alpha   90.00
_cell.angle_beta   90.00
_cell.angle_gamma   90.00
#
_symmetry.space_group_name_H-M   'P 1'
#
loop_
_entity.id
_entity.type
_entity.pdbx_description
1 polymer ?
#
loop_
_entity_poly.entity_id
_entity_poly.type
_entity_poly.pdbx_seq_one_letter_code
_entity_poly.pdbx_strand_id
1 'polypeptide(L)'
;MTYFCFSIKKYKELEEITQRACLHLGDGTIMLKPGLRLDFDRFMRALHATNNQNCNQETTANLNDAFFSFFKKLIKSFHFGENDDTKNSHSFLLVFIENIFSNLSKNNNNYRYSEHVQLFAQSLHIFDGRNAYEFVRLNLLGAIPDLSTLDDSLGKTGTCIEEGIFRYNILQNHQKSVGYDIAVCSEDATAVIKRVSYNSTTNTFSGFPISLKHGIPCSRQFQTDSFDELKSCFENKDKTHYLNVHMVKPLIASNPYSSSPLLLAAYGINNNFKAIDVLNRWIWMFKNARQSNVRIVAFATDCDPRYLLAMRLATGFFWKN
;
A
#
# COMPACT_ATOMS: atom_id res chain seq x y z
N MET A 1 -21.70 8.68 40.18
CA MET A 1 -22.72 8.27 39.19
C MET A 1 -21.97 7.88 37.92
N THR A 2 -22.14 6.62 37.52
CA THR A 2 -21.32 5.80 36.62
C THR A 2 -21.33 6.28 35.16
N TYR A 3 -20.25 6.08 34.39
CA TYR A 3 -20.27 5.34 33.11
C TYR A 3 -18.87 4.81 32.72
N PHE A 4 -18.73 3.50 32.91
CA PHE A 4 -18.08 2.46 32.10
C PHE A 4 -16.69 2.65 31.47
N CYS A 5 -15.73 1.92 32.06
CA CYS A 5 -14.41 1.56 31.56
C CYS A 5 -14.42 0.07 31.16
N PHE A 6 -13.88 -0.29 29.99
CA PHE A 6 -13.33 -1.64 29.79
C PHE A 6 -11.85 -1.61 30.22
N SER A 7 -11.58 -2.00 31.46
CA SER A 7 -10.30 -2.63 31.80
C SER A 7 -10.38 -4.08 31.25
N ILE A 8 -9.33 -4.74 30.76
CA ILE A 8 -8.16 -5.19 31.51
C ILE A 8 -7.08 -5.61 30.50
N LYS A 9 -6.04 -4.77 30.36
CA LYS A 9 -4.62 -5.14 30.28
C LYS A 9 -3.83 -3.82 30.23
N LYS A 10 -2.81 -3.69 31.07
CA LYS A 10 -1.84 -2.57 30.97
C LYS A 10 -1.05 -2.76 29.67
N TYR A 11 -1.56 -2.20 28.58
CA TYR A 11 -0.82 -2.10 27.33
C TYR A 11 0.12 -0.90 27.44
N LYS A 12 1.41 -1.15 27.25
CA LYS A 12 2.48 -0.14 27.27
C LYS A 12 2.19 1.00 26.28
N GLU A 13 1.52 0.67 25.17
CA GLU A 13 1.07 1.61 24.14
C GLU A 13 -0.04 2.55 24.65
N LEU A 14 -0.97 2.05 25.46
CA LEU A 14 -2.01 2.88 26.09
C LEU A 14 -1.39 3.83 27.13
N GLU A 15 -0.35 3.37 27.82
CA GLU A 15 0.42 4.15 28.78
C GLU A 15 1.19 5.29 28.08
N GLU A 16 1.80 5.01 26.92
CA GLU A 16 2.43 6.03 26.06
C GLU A 16 1.44 7.08 25.54
N ILE A 17 0.25 6.65 25.10
CA ILE A 17 -0.81 7.57 24.66
C ILE A 17 -1.28 8.44 25.83
N THR A 18 -1.44 7.84 27.02
CA THR A 18 -1.84 8.55 28.24
C THR A 18 -0.78 9.58 28.65
N GLN A 19 0.51 9.22 28.60
CA GLN A 19 1.63 10.14 28.86
C GLN A 19 1.71 11.28 27.82
N ARG A 20 1.34 11.01 26.57
CA ARG A 20 1.33 12.03 25.50
C ARG A 20 0.14 12.99 25.61
N ALA A 21 -1.02 12.52 26.05
CA ALA A 21 -2.26 13.30 26.12
C ALA A 21 -2.50 13.99 27.47
N CYS A 22 -1.88 13.52 28.55
CA CYS A 22 -2.11 14.00 29.91
C CYS A 22 -0.84 14.56 30.57
N LEU A 23 -1.03 15.44 31.54
CA LEU A 23 -0.06 15.88 32.53
C LEU A 23 -0.26 15.05 33.80
N HIS A 24 0.81 14.48 34.33
CA HIS A 24 0.79 13.83 35.64
C HIS A 24 1.14 14.89 36.69
N LEU A 25 0.20 15.20 37.57
CA LEU A 25 0.41 16.10 38.70
C LEU A 25 1.12 15.35 39.83
N GLY A 26 1.88 16.08 40.66
CA GLY A 26 2.72 15.51 41.72
C GLY A 26 1.95 14.77 42.83
N ASP A 27 0.63 14.92 42.88
CA ASP A 27 -0.28 14.23 43.79
C ASP A 27 -0.82 12.89 43.21
N GLY A 28 -0.36 12.51 42.01
CA GLY A 28 -0.81 11.30 41.31
C GLY A 28 -2.06 11.52 40.44
N THR A 29 -2.61 12.73 40.41
CA THR A 29 -3.78 13.05 39.59
C THR A 29 -3.36 13.24 38.12
N ILE A 30 -4.11 12.63 37.21
CA ILE A 30 -3.88 12.73 35.76
C ILE A 30 -4.78 13.83 35.21
N MET A 31 -4.17 14.91 34.70
CA MET A 31 -4.88 16.05 34.13
C MET A 31 -4.65 16.08 32.62
N LEU A 32 -5.70 15.99 31.80
CA LEU A 32 -5.58 16.16 30.35
C LEU A 32 -4.87 17.49 30.02
N LYS A 33 -3.93 17.47 29.06
CA LYS A 33 -3.20 18.68 28.67
C LYS A 33 -4.19 19.81 28.37
N PRO A 34 -4.04 21.01 28.96
CA PRO A 34 -5.03 22.07 28.88
C PRO A 34 -5.45 22.43 27.44
N GLY A 35 -4.55 22.34 26.46
CA GLY A 35 -4.85 22.56 25.04
C GLY A 35 -5.81 21.52 24.47
N LEU A 36 -5.56 20.22 24.71
CA LEU A 36 -6.45 19.12 24.29
C LEU A 36 -7.82 19.21 24.99
N ARG A 37 -7.82 19.58 26.28
CA ARG A 37 -9.06 19.80 27.04
C ARG A 37 -9.82 21.02 26.52
N LEU A 38 -9.15 22.11 26.17
CA LEU A 38 -9.77 23.31 25.59
C LEU A 38 -10.43 23.02 24.24
N ASP A 39 -9.75 22.27 23.37
CA ASP A 39 -10.28 21.92 22.05
C ASP A 39 -11.43 20.92 22.16
N PHE A 40 -11.32 19.94 23.06
CA PHE A 40 -12.40 18.99 23.33
C PHE A 40 -13.60 19.68 24.01
N ASP A 41 -13.37 20.55 24.99
CA ASP A 41 -14.44 21.32 25.66
C ASP A 41 -15.08 22.33 24.72
N ARG A 42 -14.33 22.90 23.76
CA ARG A 42 -14.89 23.75 22.68
C ARG A 42 -15.75 22.94 21.73
N PHE A 43 -15.27 21.76 21.33
CA PHE A 43 -16.02 20.82 20.49
C PHE A 43 -17.30 20.34 21.18
N MET A 44 -17.22 19.93 22.45
CA MET A 44 -18.37 19.51 23.25
C MET A 44 -19.34 20.67 23.51
N ARG A 45 -18.85 21.89 23.78
CA ARG A 45 -19.71 23.08 23.90
C ARG A 45 -20.40 23.41 22.59
N ALA A 46 -19.72 23.28 21.45
CA ALA A 46 -20.33 23.47 20.13
C ALA A 46 -21.43 22.40 19.89
N LEU A 47 -21.17 21.14 20.22
CA LEU A 47 -22.17 20.05 20.14
C LEU A 47 -23.38 20.32 21.04
N HIS A 48 -23.16 20.72 22.30
CA HIS A 48 -24.26 21.02 23.24
C HIS A 48 -25.04 22.28 22.87
N ALA A 49 -24.39 23.32 22.36
CA ALA A 49 -25.06 24.51 21.83
C ALA A 49 -25.96 24.16 20.64
N THR A 50 -25.50 23.25 19.77
CA THR A 50 -26.29 22.75 18.64
C THR A 50 -27.49 21.93 19.12
N ASN A 51 -27.32 21.11 20.17
CA ASN A 51 -28.43 20.31 20.71
C ASN A 51 -29.47 21.14 21.48
N ASN A 52 -29.07 22.21 22.16
CA ASN A 52 -29.99 23.09 22.88
C ASN A 52 -30.76 24.05 21.95
N GLN A 53 -30.25 24.33 20.75
CA GLN A 53 -30.99 25.04 19.70
C GLN A 53 -32.06 24.18 19.01
N ASN A 54 -31.99 22.84 19.17
CA ASN A 54 -32.91 21.89 18.54
C ASN A 54 -34.24 21.66 19.29
N CYS A 55 -34.54 22.40 20.37
CA CYS A 55 -35.82 22.25 21.07
C CYS A 55 -36.99 23.04 20.44
N ASN A 56 -36.74 23.88 19.43
CA ASN A 56 -37.80 24.58 18.70
C ASN A 56 -37.58 24.45 17.19
N GLN A 57 -38.28 23.47 16.60
CA GLN A 57 -38.78 23.36 15.22
C GLN A 57 -37.89 23.72 14.00
N GLU A 58 -37.92 22.79 13.03
CA GLU A 58 -37.74 22.92 11.57
C GLU A 58 -36.39 22.57 10.89
N THR A 59 -36.49 21.52 10.05
CA THR A 59 -35.65 21.13 8.90
C THR A 59 -34.17 20.78 9.15
N THR A 60 -33.93 19.47 9.20
CA THR A 60 -32.61 18.79 9.20
C THR A 60 -31.66 19.21 8.07
N ALA A 61 -32.15 19.81 6.99
CA ALA A 61 -31.30 20.33 5.92
C ALA A 61 -30.52 21.61 6.30
N ASN A 62 -31.14 22.55 7.04
CA ASN A 62 -30.52 23.83 7.42
C ASN A 62 -29.48 23.67 8.55
N LEU A 63 -29.65 22.67 9.41
CA LEU A 63 -28.73 22.36 10.51
C LEU A 63 -27.37 21.85 10.04
N ASN A 64 -27.35 21.05 8.97
CA ASN A 64 -26.12 20.54 8.38
C ASN A 64 -25.29 21.68 7.76
N ASP A 65 -25.93 22.64 7.10
CA ASP A 65 -25.23 23.77 6.45
C ASP A 65 -24.64 24.75 7.47
N ALA A 66 -25.36 25.04 8.56
CA ALA A 66 -24.86 25.90 9.64
C ALA A 66 -23.68 25.25 10.40
N PHE A 67 -23.81 23.96 10.74
CA PHE A 67 -22.73 23.19 11.36
C PHE A 67 -21.50 23.11 10.44
N PHE A 68 -21.72 22.86 9.15
CA PHE A 68 -20.65 22.78 8.16
C PHE A 68 -19.93 24.11 7.97
N SER A 69 -20.66 25.23 7.93
CA SER A 69 -20.08 26.57 7.88
C SER A 69 -19.21 26.85 9.12
N PHE A 70 -19.69 26.47 10.30
CA PHE A 70 -18.92 26.60 11.54
C PHE A 70 -17.68 25.70 11.53
N PHE A 71 -17.81 24.43 11.13
CA PHE A 71 -16.71 23.48 11.08
C PHE A 71 -15.66 23.88 10.04
N LYS A 72 -16.07 24.39 8.88
CA LYS A 72 -15.18 24.98 7.87
C LYS A 72 -14.39 26.16 8.44
N LYS A 73 -15.06 27.07 9.16
CA LYS A 73 -14.39 28.19 9.84
C LYS A 73 -13.42 27.69 10.90
N LEU A 74 -13.77 26.65 11.65
CA LEU A 74 -12.92 26.01 12.66
C LEU A 74 -11.66 25.41 12.02
N ILE A 75 -11.77 24.60 10.95
CA ILE A 75 -10.59 24.04 10.27
C ILE A 75 -9.73 25.14 9.64
N LYS A 76 -10.35 26.14 9.00
CA LYS A 76 -9.61 27.31 8.48
C LYS A 76 -8.88 28.06 9.60
N SER A 77 -9.46 28.14 10.80
CA SER A 77 -8.79 28.71 11.96
C SER A 77 -7.65 27.85 12.51
N PHE A 78 -7.60 26.54 12.23
CA PHE A 78 -6.43 25.73 12.55
C PHE A 78 -5.27 25.90 11.54
N HIS A 79 -5.48 26.63 10.43
CA HIS A 79 -4.44 26.98 9.45
C HIS A 79 -3.76 28.33 9.69
N PHE A 80 -3.82 28.90 10.90
CA PHE A 80 -3.04 30.09 11.25
C PHE A 80 -1.53 29.78 11.17
N GLY A 81 -0.88 30.13 10.06
CA GLY A 81 0.58 30.13 9.99
C GLY A 81 1.28 30.17 8.63
N GLU A 82 0.59 30.07 7.48
CA GLU A 82 1.29 30.12 6.18
C GLU A 82 0.75 31.22 5.27
N ASN A 83 1.68 32.05 4.78
CA ASN A 83 1.44 33.20 3.92
C ASN A 83 0.62 32.84 2.68
N ASP A 84 -0.17 33.82 2.23
CA ASP A 84 -1.19 33.85 1.17
C ASP A 84 -0.79 33.37 -0.26
N ASP A 85 0.33 32.67 -0.45
CA ASP A 85 0.80 32.25 -1.79
C ASP A 85 0.47 30.80 -2.19
N THR A 86 -0.14 29.99 -1.32
CA THR A 86 -0.53 28.60 -1.64
C THR A 86 -2.04 28.47 -1.88
N LYS A 87 -2.53 29.05 -2.97
CA LYS A 87 -3.94 28.99 -3.43
C LYS A 87 -4.53 27.58 -3.66
N ASN A 88 -3.80 26.50 -3.39
CA ASN A 88 -4.23 25.12 -3.67
C ASN A 88 -4.18 24.13 -2.49
N SER A 89 -3.69 24.50 -1.31
CA SER A 89 -3.66 23.58 -0.16
C SER A 89 -4.99 23.56 0.60
N HIS A 90 -6.02 22.98 -0.01
CA HIS A 90 -7.14 22.46 0.78
C HIS A 90 -6.56 21.30 1.59
N SER A 91 -6.37 21.46 2.91
CA SER A 91 -5.89 20.35 3.73
C SER A 91 -6.77 19.13 3.47
N PHE A 92 -6.14 17.97 3.33
CA PHE A 92 -6.85 16.70 3.15
C PHE A 92 -8.03 16.56 4.13
N LEU A 93 -7.88 17.07 5.37
CA LEU A 93 -8.93 17.14 6.37
C LEU A 93 -10.20 17.85 5.88
N LEU A 94 -10.08 19.01 5.22
CA LEU A 94 -11.22 19.69 4.60
C LEU A 94 -11.90 18.78 3.57
N VAL A 95 -11.12 18.23 2.63
CA VAL A 95 -11.65 17.35 1.57
C VAL A 95 -12.34 16.11 2.15
N PHE A 96 -11.74 15.51 3.18
CA PHE A 96 -12.25 14.33 3.86
C PHE A 96 -13.58 14.61 4.56
N ILE A 97 -13.66 15.73 5.28
CA ILE A 97 -14.87 16.12 6.00
C ILE A 97 -15.98 16.56 5.05
N GLU A 98 -15.65 17.31 3.99
CA GLU A 98 -16.62 17.62 2.93
C GLU A 98 -17.17 16.35 2.28
N ASN A 99 -16.34 15.33 2.08
CA ASN A 99 -16.80 14.05 1.54
C ASN A 99 -17.77 13.34 2.49
N ILE A 100 -17.47 13.30 3.79
CA ILE A 100 -18.36 12.73 4.81
C ILE A 100 -19.73 13.41 4.76
N PHE A 101 -19.77 14.75 4.85
CA PHE A 101 -21.04 15.48 4.86
C PHE A 101 -21.81 15.32 3.54
N SER A 102 -21.11 15.33 2.40
CA SER A 102 -21.75 15.10 1.11
C SER A 102 -22.32 13.68 0.98
N ASN A 103 -21.77 12.70 1.68
CA ASN A 103 -22.29 11.34 1.67
C ASN A 103 -23.43 11.18 2.68
N LEU A 104 -23.33 11.77 3.87
CA LEU A 104 -24.40 11.73 4.87
C LEU A 104 -25.70 12.39 4.41
N SER A 105 -25.65 13.32 3.45
CA SER A 105 -26.85 13.89 2.80
C SER A 105 -27.46 13.01 1.72
N LYS A 106 -26.83 11.88 1.39
CA LYS A 106 -27.27 10.91 0.38
C LYS A 106 -27.65 9.59 1.03
N ASN A 107 -28.38 8.77 0.28
CA ASN A 107 -28.58 7.37 0.65
C ASN A 107 -27.24 6.61 0.52
N ASN A 108 -27.03 5.59 1.36
CA ASN A 108 -25.81 4.78 1.44
C ASN A 108 -25.38 4.21 0.08
N ASN A 109 -26.35 3.85 -0.77
CA ASN A 109 -26.10 3.30 -2.12
C ASN A 109 -25.50 4.33 -3.10
N ASN A 110 -25.52 5.62 -2.75
CA ASN A 110 -25.10 6.73 -3.60
C ASN A 110 -23.86 7.46 -3.06
N TYR A 111 -23.14 6.85 -2.11
CA TYR A 111 -21.90 7.42 -1.60
C TYR A 111 -20.86 7.56 -2.73
N ARG A 112 -20.16 8.70 -2.74
CA ARG A 112 -19.14 9.02 -3.74
C ARG A 112 -17.91 9.56 -3.02
N TYR A 113 -16.76 8.98 -3.35
CA TYR A 113 -15.49 9.29 -2.70
C TYR A 113 -14.58 10.03 -3.68
N SER A 114 -14.02 11.15 -3.25
CA SER A 114 -13.00 11.86 -4.04
C SER A 114 -11.72 11.03 -4.13
N GLU A 115 -10.88 11.33 -5.12
CA GLU A 115 -9.61 10.62 -5.34
C GLU A 115 -8.72 10.61 -4.08
N HIS A 116 -8.60 11.75 -3.39
CA HIS A 116 -7.83 11.88 -2.15
C HIS A 116 -8.36 10.95 -1.04
N VAL A 117 -9.68 10.80 -0.93
CA VAL A 117 -10.30 9.90 0.05
C VAL A 117 -10.09 8.44 -0.33
N GLN A 118 -10.13 8.13 -1.63
CA GLN A 118 -9.80 6.78 -2.12
C GLN A 118 -8.33 6.42 -1.84
N LEU A 119 -7.38 7.32 -2.10
CA LEU A 119 -5.96 7.12 -1.80
C LEU A 119 -5.71 6.95 -0.29
N PHE A 120 -6.39 7.75 0.54
CA PHE A 120 -6.35 7.59 1.99
C PHE A 120 -6.91 6.22 2.41
N ALA A 121 -8.07 5.82 1.87
CA ALA A 121 -8.69 4.53 2.16
C ALA A 121 -7.79 3.35 1.76
N GLN A 122 -7.15 3.40 0.59
CA GLN A 122 -6.16 2.41 0.15
C GLN A 122 -4.98 2.35 1.12
N SER A 123 -4.43 3.51 1.50
CA SER A 123 -3.30 3.59 2.43
C SER A 123 -3.67 3.01 3.80
N LEU A 124 -4.83 3.40 4.34
CA LEU A 124 -5.35 2.90 5.62
C LEU A 124 -5.50 1.37 5.58
N HIS A 125 -6.05 0.82 4.50
CA HIS A 125 -6.21 -0.62 4.35
C HIS A 125 -4.86 -1.36 4.24
N ILE A 126 -3.91 -0.82 3.49
CA ILE A 126 -2.59 -1.44 3.27
C ILE A 126 -1.73 -1.41 4.54
N PHE A 127 -1.72 -0.27 5.26
CA PHE A 127 -0.84 -0.09 6.41
C PHE A 127 -1.45 -0.62 7.71
N ASP A 128 -2.73 -0.34 7.98
CA ASP A 128 -3.38 -0.69 9.26
C ASP A 128 -4.19 -1.98 9.17
N GLY A 129 -4.41 -2.50 7.97
CA GLY A 129 -5.07 -3.76 7.71
C GLY A 129 -6.60 -3.69 7.77
N ARG A 130 -7.23 -4.82 7.40
CA ARG A 130 -8.69 -4.93 7.24
C ARG A 130 -9.48 -4.58 8.50
N ASN A 131 -9.01 -4.98 9.68
CA ASN A 131 -9.75 -4.78 10.93
C ASN A 131 -9.81 -3.30 11.33
N ALA A 132 -8.69 -2.58 11.21
CA ALA A 132 -8.65 -1.15 11.47
C ALA A 132 -9.48 -0.38 10.42
N TYR A 133 -9.36 -0.78 9.16
CA TYR A 133 -10.18 -0.22 8.08
C TYR A 133 -11.68 -0.36 8.36
N GLU A 134 -12.15 -1.57 8.68
CA GLU A 134 -13.57 -1.82 8.99
C GLU A 134 -14.02 -1.08 10.25
N PHE A 135 -13.18 -1.00 11.27
CA PHE A 135 -13.47 -0.21 12.47
C PHE A 135 -13.73 1.25 12.11
N VAL A 136 -12.85 1.88 11.31
CA VAL A 136 -13.04 3.27 10.86
C VAL A 136 -14.31 3.38 10.02
N ARG A 137 -14.54 2.45 9.07
CA ARG A 137 -15.70 2.49 8.17
C ARG A 137 -17.03 2.41 8.91
N LEU A 138 -17.10 1.57 9.94
CA LEU A 138 -18.32 1.36 10.73
C LEU A 138 -18.58 2.50 11.72
N ASN A 139 -17.53 3.15 12.25
CA ASN A 139 -17.66 4.25 13.21
C ASN A 139 -17.75 5.63 12.56
N LEU A 140 -17.26 5.79 11.32
CA LEU A 140 -17.34 7.03 10.53
C LEU A 140 -18.12 6.78 9.24
N LEU A 141 -19.44 6.76 9.34
CA LEU A 141 -20.34 6.51 8.22
C LEU A 141 -20.11 7.50 7.08
N GLY A 142 -19.97 6.98 5.86
CA GLY A 142 -19.77 7.79 4.65
C GLY A 142 -18.36 8.35 4.49
N ALA A 143 -17.42 8.05 5.39
CA ALA A 143 -16.06 8.57 5.35
C ALA A 143 -15.14 7.84 4.40
N ILE A 144 -15.25 6.50 4.34
CA ILE A 144 -14.43 5.66 3.47
C ILE A 144 -15.29 4.62 2.74
N PRO A 145 -14.84 4.12 1.57
CA PRO A 145 -15.57 3.13 0.77
C PRO A 145 -15.80 1.80 1.50
N ASP A 146 -16.78 1.03 1.05
CA ASP A 146 -16.86 -0.38 1.39
C ASP A 146 -15.70 -1.19 0.76
N LEU A 147 -15.50 -2.41 1.23
CA LEU A 147 -14.41 -3.28 0.77
C LEU A 147 -14.51 -3.63 -0.72
N SER A 148 -15.71 -3.80 -1.28
CA SER A 148 -15.87 -4.11 -2.71
C SER A 148 -15.43 -2.92 -3.56
N THR A 149 -15.85 -1.71 -3.18
CA THR A 149 -15.45 -0.46 -3.85
C THR A 149 -13.95 -0.23 -3.71
N LEU A 150 -13.38 -0.56 -2.55
CA LEU A 150 -11.94 -0.48 -2.31
C LEU A 150 -11.17 -1.48 -3.18
N ASP A 151 -11.61 -2.74 -3.23
CA ASP A 151 -10.98 -3.79 -4.04
C ASP A 151 -11.01 -3.44 -5.53
N ASP A 152 -12.13 -2.92 -6.02
CA ASP A 152 -12.25 -2.40 -7.39
C ASP A 152 -11.29 -1.23 -7.65
N SER A 153 -11.13 -0.33 -6.67
CA SER A 153 -10.21 0.80 -6.75
C SER A 153 -8.75 0.34 -6.77
N LEU A 154 -8.37 -0.61 -5.90
CA LEU A 154 -7.05 -1.25 -5.87
C LEU A 154 -6.76 -2.03 -7.16
N GLY A 155 -7.77 -2.65 -7.76
CA GLY A 155 -7.66 -3.31 -9.06
C GLY A 155 -7.37 -2.32 -10.20
N LYS A 156 -8.01 -1.14 -10.17
CA LYS A 156 -7.87 -0.09 -11.19
C LYS A 156 -6.56 0.69 -11.11
N THR A 157 -5.98 0.89 -9.93
CA THR A 157 -4.74 1.66 -9.77
C THR A 157 -3.52 0.98 -10.39
N GLY A 158 -3.64 -0.29 -10.81
CA GLY A 158 -2.57 -1.02 -11.47
C GLY A 158 -1.46 -1.34 -10.47
N THR A 159 -1.25 -2.59 -10.12
CA THR A 159 -0.76 -3.59 -11.06
C THR A 159 -0.99 -4.97 -10.48
N CYS A 160 -1.90 -5.74 -11.07
CA CYS A 160 -1.88 -7.18 -10.86
C CYS A 160 -0.48 -7.67 -11.29
N ILE A 161 0.25 -8.26 -10.35
CA ILE A 161 1.56 -8.83 -10.64
C ILE A 161 1.29 -10.15 -11.35
N GLU A 162 1.52 -10.19 -12.66
CA GLU A 162 1.47 -11.43 -13.43
C GLU A 162 2.75 -12.23 -13.20
N GLU A 163 2.58 -13.53 -12.96
CA GLU A 163 3.68 -14.46 -12.72
C GLU A 163 4.61 -14.54 -13.95
N GLY A 164 5.90 -14.31 -13.73
CA GLY A 164 6.94 -14.45 -14.76
C GLY A 164 6.99 -13.30 -15.77
N ILE A 165 6.24 -12.22 -15.57
CA ILE A 165 6.28 -11.04 -16.44
C ILE A 165 7.16 -9.94 -15.82
N PHE A 166 8.15 -9.47 -16.58
CA PHE A 166 8.98 -8.34 -16.18
C PHE A 166 8.34 -7.01 -16.55
N ARG A 167 8.19 -6.14 -15.56
CA ARG A 167 7.40 -4.90 -15.65
C ARG A 167 8.24 -3.68 -16.02
N TYR A 168 8.89 -3.71 -17.19
CA TYR A 168 9.76 -2.61 -17.63
C TYR A 168 9.03 -1.29 -17.91
N ASN A 169 7.76 -1.35 -18.32
CA ASN A 169 6.90 -0.17 -18.42
C ASN A 169 6.73 0.54 -17.07
N ILE A 170 6.51 -0.25 -16.01
CA ILE A 170 6.39 0.28 -14.65
C ILE A 170 7.76 0.79 -14.17
N LEU A 171 8.85 0.10 -14.51
CA LEU A 171 10.20 0.57 -14.21
C LEU A 171 10.46 1.96 -14.80
N GLN A 172 10.05 2.21 -16.04
CA GLN A 172 10.17 3.52 -16.67
C GLN A 172 9.32 4.58 -15.96
N ASN A 173 8.09 4.25 -15.56
CA ASN A 173 7.22 5.19 -14.82
C ASN A 173 7.78 5.50 -13.43
N HIS A 174 8.29 4.48 -12.73
CA HIS A 174 8.97 4.63 -11.46
C HIS A 174 10.23 5.49 -11.59
N GLN A 175 11.00 5.28 -12.66
CA GLN A 175 12.17 6.09 -12.99
C GLN A 175 11.81 7.57 -13.15
N LYS A 176 10.76 7.89 -13.93
CA LYS A 176 10.31 9.27 -14.13
C LYS A 176 9.79 9.92 -12.84
N SER A 177 9.11 9.13 -12.00
CA SER A 177 8.56 9.62 -10.73
C SER A 177 9.65 9.97 -9.71
N VAL A 178 10.67 9.11 -9.59
CA VAL A 178 11.73 9.24 -8.58
C VAL A 178 12.94 10.04 -9.09
N GLY A 179 13.13 10.11 -10.41
CA GLY A 179 14.23 10.82 -11.06
C GLY A 179 15.59 10.16 -10.76
N TYR A 180 15.82 8.96 -11.29
CA TYR A 180 17.10 8.25 -11.19
C TYR A 180 17.48 7.58 -12.50
N ASP A 181 18.77 7.48 -12.81
CA ASP A 181 19.22 6.77 -14.02
C ASP A 181 20.05 5.54 -13.69
N ILE A 182 20.45 5.38 -12.42
CA ILE A 182 21.32 4.32 -11.94
C ILE A 182 20.61 3.51 -10.87
N ALA A 183 20.63 2.19 -11.03
CA ALA A 183 20.00 1.26 -10.10
C ALA A 183 20.84 0.01 -9.87
N VAL A 184 20.54 -0.67 -8.76
CA VAL A 184 21.00 -2.02 -8.45
C VAL A 184 19.83 -2.97 -8.56
N CYS A 185 20.06 -4.16 -9.10
CA CYS A 185 19.05 -5.20 -9.12
C CYS A 185 19.37 -6.26 -8.08
N SER A 186 18.39 -6.66 -7.28
CA SER A 186 18.51 -7.78 -6.35
C SER A 186 17.67 -8.96 -6.85
N GLU A 187 18.23 -10.15 -6.81
CA GLU A 187 17.55 -11.42 -7.07
C GLU A 187 17.63 -12.30 -5.84
N ASP A 188 16.51 -12.84 -5.39
CA ASP A 188 16.47 -13.79 -4.27
C ASP A 188 15.24 -14.70 -4.37
N ALA A 189 15.30 -15.87 -3.75
CA ALA A 189 14.21 -16.83 -3.71
C ALA A 189 13.70 -17.02 -2.28
N THR A 190 12.40 -16.81 -2.08
CA THR A 190 11.75 -17.02 -0.77
C THR A 190 10.84 -18.23 -0.77
N ALA A 191 10.75 -18.94 0.35
CA ALA A 191 9.84 -20.08 0.47
C ALA A 191 8.37 -19.61 0.48
N VAL A 192 7.50 -20.36 -0.21
CA VAL A 192 6.07 -20.04 -0.28
C VAL A 192 5.19 -21.19 0.18
N ILE A 193 4.00 -20.84 0.67
CA ILE A 193 2.95 -21.83 0.94
C ILE A 193 2.51 -22.42 -0.40
N LYS A 194 2.56 -23.76 -0.51
CA LYS A 194 2.21 -24.49 -1.72
C LYS A 194 0.72 -24.40 -2.02
N ARG A 195 0.33 -23.35 -2.74
CA ARG A 195 -1.05 -23.11 -3.17
C ARG A 195 -1.08 -22.82 -4.65
N VAL A 196 -2.01 -23.47 -5.34
CA VAL A 196 -2.35 -23.14 -6.73
C VAL A 196 -3.53 -22.17 -6.69
N SER A 197 -3.44 -21.07 -7.43
CA SER A 197 -4.49 -20.07 -7.55
C SER A 197 -4.84 -19.85 -9.02
N TYR A 198 -6.12 -19.73 -9.30
CA TYR A 198 -6.62 -19.38 -10.62
C TYR A 198 -6.75 -17.86 -10.77
N ASN A 199 -6.27 -17.33 -11.88
CA ASN A 199 -6.48 -15.95 -12.31
C ASN A 199 -7.47 -15.93 -13.48
N SER A 200 -8.70 -15.49 -13.19
CA SER A 200 -9.78 -15.41 -14.18
C SER A 200 -9.56 -14.38 -15.28
N THR A 201 -8.73 -13.36 -15.04
CA THR A 201 -8.48 -12.29 -16.02
C THR A 201 -7.61 -12.80 -17.17
N THR A 202 -6.65 -13.66 -16.88
CA THR A 202 -5.70 -14.20 -17.87
C THR A 202 -5.97 -15.65 -18.23
N ASN A 203 -7.00 -16.26 -17.64
CA ASN A 203 -7.28 -17.69 -17.67
C ASN A 203 -6.01 -18.52 -17.39
N THR A 204 -5.29 -18.18 -16.31
CA THR A 204 -4.03 -18.86 -15.96
C THR A 204 -4.04 -19.40 -14.54
N PHE A 205 -3.30 -20.48 -14.33
CA PHE A 205 -3.03 -21.04 -13.02
C PHE A 205 -1.62 -20.65 -12.56
N SER A 206 -1.51 -20.09 -11.36
CA SER A 206 -0.25 -19.76 -10.71
C SER A 206 0.01 -20.68 -9.52
N GLY A 207 1.28 -20.95 -9.22
CA GLY A 207 1.67 -21.83 -8.11
C GLY A 207 2.29 -23.16 -8.52
N PHE A 208 2.52 -23.37 -9.81
CA PHE A 208 3.38 -24.42 -10.35
C PHE A 208 4.75 -23.82 -10.76
N PRO A 209 5.86 -24.58 -10.70
CA PRO A 209 7.16 -24.10 -11.12
C PRO A 209 7.16 -23.75 -12.61
N ILE A 210 7.50 -22.51 -12.92
CA ILE A 210 7.57 -22.05 -14.31
C ILE A 210 8.85 -22.57 -14.96
N SER A 211 8.75 -22.96 -16.23
CA SER A 211 9.90 -23.37 -17.02
C SER A 211 10.69 -22.13 -17.44
N LEU A 212 12.01 -22.27 -17.44
CA LEU A 212 12.93 -21.19 -17.84
C LEU A 212 13.52 -21.50 -19.21
N LYS A 213 13.45 -20.53 -20.13
CA LYS A 213 14.13 -20.55 -21.42
C LYS A 213 15.30 -19.58 -21.38
N HIS A 214 16.53 -20.11 -21.30
CA HIS A 214 17.75 -19.32 -21.08
C HIS A 214 17.64 -18.44 -19.82
N GLY A 215 17.14 -19.01 -18.73
CA GLY A 215 16.90 -18.29 -17.47
C GLY A 215 15.70 -17.33 -17.45
N ILE A 216 15.03 -17.09 -18.56
CA ILE A 216 13.83 -16.25 -18.60
C ILE A 216 12.58 -17.12 -18.39
N PRO A 217 11.67 -16.77 -17.48
CA PRO A 217 10.41 -17.49 -17.28
C PRO A 217 9.52 -17.47 -18.52
N CYS A 218 8.94 -18.62 -18.84
CA CYS A 218 7.89 -18.73 -19.86
C CYS A 218 6.56 -18.23 -19.30
N SER A 219 6.28 -16.93 -19.43
CA SER A 219 5.04 -16.31 -18.95
C SER A 219 3.79 -17.05 -19.43
N ARG A 220 2.76 -17.15 -18.57
CA ARG A 220 1.47 -17.78 -18.87
C ARG A 220 1.57 -19.24 -19.33
N GLN A 221 2.59 -19.97 -18.87
CA GLN A 221 2.79 -21.38 -19.22
C GLN A 221 1.58 -22.28 -18.90
N PHE A 222 0.85 -21.99 -17.83
CA PHE A 222 -0.31 -22.77 -17.39
C PHE A 222 -1.63 -22.08 -17.76
N GLN A 223 -1.67 -21.44 -18.93
CA GLN A 223 -2.90 -20.99 -19.57
C GLN A 223 -3.51 -22.18 -20.30
N THR A 224 -4.78 -22.50 -20.01
CA THR A 224 -5.47 -23.59 -20.70
C THR A 224 -6.98 -23.40 -20.67
N ASP A 225 -7.64 -23.74 -21.78
CA ASP A 225 -9.09 -23.87 -21.88
C ASP A 225 -9.54 -25.33 -21.73
N SER A 226 -8.61 -26.26 -21.52
CA SER A 226 -8.84 -27.71 -21.49
C SER A 226 -8.80 -28.27 -20.07
N PHE A 227 -9.87 -28.96 -19.68
CA PHE A 227 -9.92 -29.67 -18.40
C PHE A 227 -8.88 -30.80 -18.31
N ASP A 228 -8.60 -31.48 -19.43
CA ASP A 228 -7.62 -32.59 -19.43
C ASP A 228 -6.19 -32.09 -19.26
N GLU A 229 -5.85 -30.96 -19.88
CA GLU A 229 -4.55 -30.30 -19.67
C GLU A 229 -4.40 -29.82 -18.23
N LEU A 230 -5.47 -29.25 -17.66
CA LEU A 230 -5.51 -28.85 -16.27
C LEU A 230 -5.29 -30.04 -15.34
N LYS A 231 -6.05 -31.13 -15.53
CA LYS A 231 -5.93 -32.36 -14.76
C LYS A 231 -4.51 -32.91 -14.83
N SER A 232 -3.94 -32.98 -16.04
CA SER A 232 -2.55 -33.39 -16.26
C SER A 232 -1.55 -32.52 -15.50
N CYS A 233 -1.76 -31.20 -15.42
CA CYS A 233 -0.90 -30.32 -14.63
C CYS A 233 -0.95 -30.66 -13.14
N PHE A 234 -2.14 -30.90 -12.58
CA PHE A 234 -2.28 -31.25 -11.16
C PHE A 234 -1.74 -32.64 -10.80
N GLU A 235 -1.78 -33.60 -11.73
CA GLU A 235 -1.28 -34.95 -11.51
C GLU A 235 0.24 -35.05 -11.71
N ASN A 236 0.81 -34.30 -12.65
CA ASN A 236 2.19 -34.48 -13.10
C ASN A 236 3.16 -33.36 -12.69
N LYS A 237 2.68 -32.24 -12.11
CA LYS A 237 3.53 -31.13 -11.68
C LYS A 237 3.48 -30.95 -10.17
N ASP A 238 4.67 -30.84 -9.59
CA ASP A 238 4.81 -30.38 -8.21
C ASP A 238 4.38 -28.92 -8.08
N LYS A 239 3.87 -28.57 -6.90
CA LYS A 239 3.61 -27.17 -6.54
C LYS A 239 4.92 -26.45 -6.27
N THR A 240 4.95 -25.16 -6.58
CA THR A 240 6.10 -24.29 -6.32
C THR A 240 6.46 -24.27 -4.84
N HIS A 241 7.76 -24.43 -4.57
CA HIS A 241 8.33 -24.29 -3.23
C HIS A 241 8.92 -22.90 -2.98
N TYR A 242 9.41 -22.26 -4.04
CA TYR A 242 10.12 -20.99 -3.94
C TYR A 242 9.58 -19.97 -4.94
N LEU A 243 9.42 -18.73 -4.48
CA LEU A 243 9.14 -17.59 -5.34
C LEU A 243 10.46 -16.87 -5.59
N ASN A 244 10.93 -16.86 -6.85
CA ASN A 244 12.06 -16.03 -7.25
C ASN A 244 11.58 -14.60 -7.46
N VAL A 245 12.26 -13.64 -6.85
CA VAL A 245 11.87 -12.24 -6.79
C VAL A 245 12.99 -11.36 -7.31
N HIS A 246 12.63 -10.40 -8.16
CA HIS A 246 13.55 -9.46 -8.80
C HIS A 246 13.17 -8.05 -8.40
N MET A 247 14.03 -7.38 -7.63
CA MET A 247 13.81 -6.02 -7.14
C MET A 247 14.81 -5.05 -7.78
N VAL A 248 14.36 -3.89 -8.23
CA VAL A 248 15.23 -2.82 -8.71
C VAL A 248 15.23 -1.67 -7.72
N LYS A 249 16.40 -1.34 -7.17
CA LYS A 249 16.57 -0.27 -6.20
C LYS A 249 17.35 0.90 -6.83
N PRO A 250 16.82 2.14 -6.80
CA PRO A 250 17.57 3.33 -7.17
C PRO A 250 18.83 3.48 -6.31
N LEU A 251 19.97 3.74 -6.92
CA LEU A 251 21.23 3.97 -6.19
C LEU A 251 21.41 5.45 -5.83
N ILE A 252 21.05 6.33 -6.76
CA ILE A 252 21.08 7.78 -6.59
C ILE A 252 19.72 8.29 -7.04
N ALA A 253 18.90 8.74 -6.09
CA ALA A 253 17.59 9.33 -6.37
C ALA A 253 17.67 10.85 -6.16
N SER A 254 16.99 11.61 -7.02
CA SER A 254 16.84 13.06 -6.84
C SER A 254 16.13 13.40 -5.52
N ASN A 255 15.23 12.52 -5.06
CA ASN A 255 14.56 12.61 -3.77
C ASN A 255 14.94 11.41 -2.86
N PRO A 256 15.74 11.61 -1.79
CA PRO A 256 16.17 10.53 -0.90
C PRO A 256 15.02 9.91 -0.10
N TYR A 257 13.87 10.59 0.02
CA TYR A 257 12.68 10.08 0.71
C TYR A 257 11.80 9.18 -0.18
N SER A 258 12.14 9.04 -1.47
CA SER A 258 11.33 8.30 -2.46
C SER A 258 12.05 7.07 -3.06
N SER A 259 13.19 6.64 -2.48
CA SER A 259 14.00 5.53 -3.02
C SER A 259 13.45 4.14 -2.66
N SER A 260 12.15 3.90 -2.88
CA SER A 260 11.55 2.59 -2.66
C SER A 260 12.02 1.61 -3.77
N PRO A 261 12.35 0.36 -3.44
CA PRO A 261 12.66 -0.64 -4.45
C PRO A 261 11.39 -1.04 -5.21
N LEU A 262 11.52 -1.21 -6.53
CA LEU A 262 10.45 -1.67 -7.40
C LEU A 262 10.53 -3.19 -7.60
N LEU A 263 9.41 -3.88 -7.40
CA LEU A 263 9.27 -5.27 -7.83
C LEU A 263 9.18 -5.34 -9.36
N LEU A 264 10.23 -5.85 -9.99
CA LEU A 264 10.32 -5.96 -11.44
C LEU A 264 9.63 -7.23 -11.96
N ALA A 265 9.84 -8.37 -11.29
CA ALA A 265 9.22 -9.65 -11.63
C ALA A 265 9.20 -10.58 -10.42
N ALA A 266 8.23 -11.50 -10.38
CA ALA A 266 8.22 -12.62 -9.45
C ALA A 266 7.64 -13.87 -10.13
N TYR A 267 8.20 -15.05 -9.85
CA TYR A 267 7.70 -16.31 -10.39
C TYR A 267 8.11 -17.54 -9.59
N GLY A 268 7.26 -18.56 -9.62
CA GLY A 268 7.51 -19.82 -8.96
C GLY A 268 8.62 -20.63 -9.61
N ILE A 269 9.51 -21.18 -8.80
CA ILE A 269 10.63 -22.03 -9.23
C ILE A 269 10.79 -23.26 -8.33
N ASN A 270 11.52 -24.25 -8.85
CA ASN A 270 11.91 -25.48 -8.15
C ASN A 270 13.44 -25.61 -8.01
N ASN A 271 14.20 -24.52 -8.14
CA ASN A 271 15.65 -24.54 -8.02
C ASN A 271 16.37 -25.52 -8.99
N ASN A 272 15.81 -25.79 -10.17
CA ASN A 272 16.47 -26.63 -11.19
C ASN A 272 17.29 -25.84 -12.23
N PHE A 273 17.39 -24.52 -12.07
CA PHE A 273 18.15 -23.65 -12.99
C PHE A 273 19.66 -23.74 -12.74
N LYS A 274 20.45 -23.45 -13.78
CA LYS A 274 21.91 -23.46 -13.74
C LYS A 274 22.49 -22.05 -13.63
N ALA A 275 23.76 -21.94 -13.30
CA ALA A 275 24.47 -20.64 -13.26
C ALA A 275 24.42 -19.89 -14.61
N ILE A 276 24.42 -20.61 -15.73
CA ILE A 276 24.29 -19.98 -17.07
C ILE A 276 22.92 -19.36 -17.29
N ASP A 277 21.85 -19.94 -16.71
CA ASP A 277 20.51 -19.38 -16.77
C ASP A 277 20.44 -18.06 -16.01
N VAL A 278 21.04 -18.00 -14.82
CA VAL A 278 21.19 -16.75 -14.05
C VAL A 278 21.89 -15.68 -14.88
N LEU A 279 23.03 -16.01 -15.48
CA LEU A 279 23.81 -15.06 -16.27
C LEU A 279 23.01 -14.52 -17.47
N ASN A 280 22.36 -15.41 -18.21
CA ASN A 280 21.50 -15.03 -19.34
C ASN A 280 20.35 -14.12 -18.89
N ARG A 281 19.75 -14.41 -17.74
CA ARG A 281 18.72 -13.58 -17.12
C ARG A 281 19.24 -12.20 -16.75
N TRP A 282 20.38 -12.08 -16.08
CA TRP A 282 20.97 -10.79 -15.73
C TRP A 282 21.31 -9.95 -16.96
N ILE A 283 21.88 -10.57 -18.01
CA ILE A 283 22.16 -9.89 -19.28
C ILE A 283 20.87 -9.37 -19.92
N TRP A 284 19.83 -10.20 -19.94
CA TRP A 284 18.54 -9.80 -20.47
C TRP A 284 17.93 -8.66 -19.66
N MET A 285 17.99 -8.72 -18.33
CA MET A 285 17.48 -7.67 -17.45
C MET A 285 18.21 -6.35 -17.64
N PHE A 286 19.53 -6.40 -17.74
CA PHE A 286 20.37 -5.24 -18.02
C PHE A 286 19.99 -4.59 -19.36
N LYS A 287 19.82 -5.37 -20.43
CA LYS A 287 19.45 -4.85 -21.76
C LYS A 287 18.08 -4.20 -21.77
N ASN A 288 17.06 -4.84 -21.19
CA ASN A 288 15.69 -4.32 -21.18
C ASN A 288 15.52 -3.12 -20.23
N ALA A 289 16.20 -3.12 -19.08
CA ALA A 289 16.22 -1.96 -18.19
C ALA A 289 16.84 -0.73 -18.88
N ARG A 290 17.90 -0.94 -19.68
CA ARG A 290 18.53 0.14 -20.44
C ARG A 290 17.59 0.76 -21.48
N GLN A 291 16.74 -0.04 -22.12
CA GLN A 291 15.68 0.47 -23.01
C GLN A 291 14.66 1.33 -22.26
N SER A 292 14.55 1.15 -20.95
CA SER A 292 13.70 1.94 -20.05
C SER A 292 14.43 3.14 -19.42
N ASN A 293 15.60 3.52 -19.95
CA ASN A 293 16.50 4.56 -19.42
C ASN A 293 17.04 4.28 -18.00
N VAL A 294 17.02 3.03 -17.55
CA VAL A 294 17.60 2.64 -16.26
C VAL A 294 18.86 1.82 -16.49
N ARG A 295 20.00 2.34 -16.00
CA ARG A 295 21.27 1.63 -16.01
C ARG A 295 21.42 0.80 -14.73
N ILE A 296 21.29 -0.52 -14.87
CA ILE A 296 21.65 -1.45 -13.80
C ILE A 296 23.18 -1.55 -13.75
N VAL A 297 23.78 -1.22 -12.59
CA VAL A 297 25.25 -1.22 -12.40
C VAL A 297 25.75 -2.41 -11.58
N ALA A 298 24.87 -3.05 -10.82
CA ALA A 298 25.20 -4.22 -10.02
C ALA A 298 24.00 -5.16 -9.89
N PHE A 299 24.30 -6.45 -9.74
CA PHE A 299 23.36 -7.47 -9.31
C PHE A 299 23.76 -7.94 -7.91
N ALA A 300 22.79 -7.98 -7.00
CA ALA A 300 22.92 -8.51 -5.64
C ALA A 300 22.08 -9.79 -5.53
N THR A 301 22.61 -10.80 -4.85
CA THR A 301 21.97 -12.11 -4.71
C THR A 301 22.42 -12.76 -3.42
N ASP A 302 21.75 -13.83 -3.02
CA ASP A 302 22.18 -14.69 -1.92
C ASP A 302 23.49 -15.45 -2.23
N CYS A 303 23.97 -16.21 -1.25
CA CYS A 303 25.17 -17.04 -1.39
C CYS A 303 24.89 -18.43 -1.97
N ASP A 304 23.81 -18.64 -2.73
CA ASP A 304 23.58 -19.94 -3.36
C ASP A 304 24.68 -20.24 -4.40
N PRO A 305 25.20 -21.48 -4.45
CA PRO A 305 26.33 -21.84 -5.31
C PRO A 305 26.14 -21.50 -6.79
N ARG A 306 24.91 -21.50 -7.31
CA ARG A 306 24.61 -21.21 -8.72
C ARG A 306 24.76 -19.72 -9.01
N TYR A 307 24.30 -18.86 -8.11
CA TYR A 307 24.51 -17.43 -8.22
C TYR A 307 25.98 -17.07 -8.03
N LEU A 308 26.66 -17.67 -7.05
CA LEU A 308 28.10 -17.47 -6.86
C LEU A 308 28.91 -17.88 -8.10
N LEU A 309 28.56 -19.01 -8.73
CA LEU A 309 29.18 -19.42 -9.99
C LEU A 309 28.86 -18.43 -11.13
N ALA A 310 27.63 -17.95 -11.23
CA ALA A 310 27.25 -16.93 -12.22
C ALA A 310 28.03 -15.63 -12.03
N MET A 311 28.21 -15.16 -10.78
CA MET A 311 29.03 -13.99 -10.44
C MET A 311 30.49 -14.19 -10.86
N ARG A 312 31.06 -15.36 -10.58
CA ARG A 312 32.44 -15.71 -10.97
C ARG A 312 32.62 -15.69 -12.49
N LEU A 313 31.65 -16.22 -13.23
CA LEU A 313 31.64 -16.18 -14.70
C LEU A 313 31.50 -14.73 -15.21
N ALA A 314 30.59 -13.94 -14.64
CA ALA A 314 30.36 -12.55 -15.04
C ALA A 314 31.56 -11.63 -14.80
N THR A 315 32.30 -11.86 -13.72
CA THR A 315 33.48 -11.07 -13.33
C THR A 315 34.79 -11.58 -13.93
N GLY A 316 34.77 -12.73 -14.63
CA GLY A 316 35.98 -13.32 -15.23
C GLY A 316 36.97 -13.88 -14.21
N PHE A 317 36.56 -14.15 -12.97
CA PHE A 317 37.46 -14.49 -11.84
C PHE A 317 38.25 -15.80 -12.03
N PHE A 318 37.90 -16.64 -13.01
CA PHE A 318 38.65 -17.85 -13.39
C PHE A 318 39.14 -17.86 -14.84
N TRP A 319 39.07 -16.73 -15.55
CA TRP A 319 39.68 -16.60 -16.88
C TRP A 319 41.19 -16.46 -16.71
N LYS A 320 41.87 -17.59 -16.46
CA LYS A 320 43.31 -17.69 -16.72
C LYS A 320 43.49 -17.70 -18.23
N ASN A 321 44.19 -16.69 -18.75
CA ASN A 321 44.75 -16.70 -20.11
C ASN A 321 45.66 -17.91 -20.30
#